data_AF-A0A9P4J222-F1
#
_entry.id   AF-A0A9P4J222-F1
#
_cell.length_a   1.000
_cell.length_b   1.000
_cell.length_c   1.000
_cell.angle_alpha   90.00
_cell.angle_beta   90.00
_cell.angle_gamma   90.00
#
_symmetry.space_group_name_H-M   'P 1'
#
loop_
_entity.id
_entity.type
_entity.pdbx_description
1 polymer ?
#
loop_
_entity_poly.entity_id
_entity_poly.type
_entity_poly.pdbx_seq_one_letter_code
_entity_poly.pdbx_strand_id
1 'polypeptide(L)'
;MRSQIYAYTRPLLYENHFKFDDTATLAYFLTTKSTEVKRMMTSCVEIVAYKKPTGVIAMQGLADCTNLRKVHIGTGVNTNATPARAAKIFFNDAGHFLRAMKDVHGSVDKAVGILRFGRTEKCFGIKDGIQTRGWSDEEKSEFIATLKDLLK
;
A
#
# COMPACT_ATOMS: atom_id res chain seq x y z
N MET A 1 -16.20 11.44 -31.96
CA MET A 1 -15.83 12.45 -30.95
C MET A 1 -15.86 11.94 -29.51
N ARG A 2 -16.98 11.43 -28.97
CA ARG A 2 -17.04 10.95 -27.56
C ARG A 2 -16.01 9.85 -27.24
N SER A 3 -15.78 8.91 -28.15
CA SER A 3 -14.79 7.83 -27.99
C SER A 3 -13.33 8.34 -27.96
N GLN A 4 -13.01 9.37 -28.75
CA GLN A 4 -11.68 9.97 -28.77
C GLN A 4 -11.43 10.77 -27.49
N ILE A 5 -12.37 11.60 -27.04
CA ILE A 5 -12.24 12.33 -25.77
C ILE A 5 -12.04 11.35 -24.62
N TYR A 6 -12.86 10.28 -24.56
CA TYR A 6 -12.72 9.23 -23.55
C TYR A 6 -11.34 8.56 -23.56
N ALA A 7 -10.81 8.23 -24.75
CA ALA A 7 -9.48 7.64 -24.88
C ALA A 7 -8.35 8.59 -24.43
N TYR A 8 -8.47 9.89 -24.66
CA TYR A 8 -7.47 10.89 -24.24
C TYR A 8 -7.56 11.26 -22.76
N THR A 9 -8.77 11.34 -22.17
CA THR A 9 -8.95 11.77 -20.78
C THR A 9 -8.72 10.66 -19.77
N ARG A 10 -8.93 9.39 -20.18
CA ARG A 10 -8.82 8.23 -19.27
C ARG A 10 -7.39 8.05 -18.71
N PRO A 11 -6.29 8.12 -19.49
CA PRO A 11 -4.94 8.11 -18.95
C PRO A 11 -4.67 9.28 -18.01
N LEU A 12 -5.08 10.50 -18.40
CA LEU A 12 -4.90 11.71 -17.59
C LEU A 12 -5.55 11.59 -16.21
N LEU A 13 -6.72 10.95 -16.12
CA LEU A 13 -7.37 10.71 -14.83
C LEU A 13 -6.57 9.76 -13.94
N TYR A 14 -6.07 8.64 -14.49
CA TYR A 14 -5.39 7.60 -13.71
C TYR A 14 -3.90 7.91 -13.42
N GLU A 15 -3.38 9.00 -13.98
CA GLU A 15 -2.11 9.62 -13.61
C GLU A 15 -2.21 10.56 -12.39
N ASN A 16 -3.42 10.85 -11.89
CA ASN A 16 -3.62 11.69 -10.70
C ASN A 16 -3.54 10.92 -9.40
N HIS A 17 -3.25 11.61 -8.31
CA HIS A 17 -3.27 11.06 -6.95
C HIS A 17 -4.70 10.63 -6.55
N PHE A 18 -4.88 9.36 -6.19
CA PHE A 18 -6.12 8.86 -5.61
C PHE A 18 -5.99 8.71 -4.11
N LYS A 19 -6.91 9.33 -3.37
CA LYS A 19 -6.99 9.24 -1.92
C LYS A 19 -8.25 8.49 -1.51
N PHE A 20 -8.09 7.52 -0.64
CA PHE A 20 -9.15 6.68 -0.08
C PHE A 20 -9.13 6.78 1.44
N ASP A 21 -10.30 6.83 2.05
CA ASP A 21 -10.43 6.94 3.51
C ASP A 21 -9.86 5.69 4.20
N ASP A 22 -10.00 4.52 3.59
CA ASP A 22 -9.52 3.26 4.15
C ASP A 22 -9.32 2.15 3.11
N THR A 23 -8.90 0.97 3.57
CA THR A 23 -8.76 -0.22 2.72
C THR A 23 -10.11 -0.72 2.18
N ALA A 24 -11.25 -0.43 2.82
CA ALA A 24 -12.56 -0.89 2.36
C ALA A 24 -13.01 -0.10 1.12
N THR A 25 -12.90 1.23 1.17
CA THR A 25 -13.19 2.13 0.05
C THR A 25 -12.25 1.89 -1.14
N LEU A 26 -10.96 1.63 -0.88
CA LEU A 26 -10.02 1.20 -1.92
C LEU A 26 -10.42 -0.15 -2.54
N ALA A 27 -10.72 -1.15 -1.72
CA ALA A 27 -11.11 -2.48 -2.20
C ALA A 27 -12.36 -2.39 -3.09
N TYR A 28 -13.40 -1.68 -2.63
CA TYR A 28 -14.62 -1.46 -3.41
C TYR A 28 -14.32 -0.76 -4.74
N PHE A 29 -13.48 0.29 -4.73
CA PHE A 29 -13.09 0.96 -5.95
C PHE A 29 -12.43 -0.01 -6.94
N LEU A 30 -11.42 -0.76 -6.49
CA LEU A 30 -10.65 -1.66 -7.35
C LEU A 30 -11.48 -2.84 -7.88
N THR A 31 -12.41 -3.40 -7.11
CA THR A 31 -13.26 -4.51 -7.59
C THR A 31 -14.21 -4.08 -8.71
N THR A 32 -14.57 -2.80 -8.77
CA THR A 32 -15.40 -2.25 -9.86
C THR A 32 -14.61 -1.91 -11.13
N LYS A 33 -13.27 -2.00 -11.11
CA LYS A 33 -12.43 -1.64 -12.26
C LYS A 33 -11.95 -2.87 -13.01
N SER A 34 -11.92 -2.77 -14.34
CA SER A 34 -11.28 -3.77 -15.19
C SER A 34 -9.76 -3.75 -14.99
N THR A 35 -9.09 -4.88 -15.26
CA THR A 35 -7.63 -4.99 -15.19
C THR A 35 -6.92 -3.95 -16.06
N GLU A 36 -7.49 -3.60 -17.22
CA GLU A 36 -6.98 -2.53 -18.08
C GLU A 36 -6.94 -1.18 -17.33
N VAL A 37 -8.03 -0.80 -16.64
CA VAL A 37 -8.06 0.43 -15.84
C VAL A 37 -7.03 0.38 -14.71
N LYS A 38 -6.94 -0.73 -13.99
CA LYS A 38 -5.99 -0.89 -12.88
C LYS A 38 -4.55 -0.69 -13.33
N ARG A 39 -4.18 -1.24 -14.50
CA ARG A 39 -2.84 -1.03 -15.10
C ARG A 39 -2.58 0.41 -15.52
N MET A 40 -3.60 1.21 -15.80
CA MET A 40 -3.43 2.64 -16.12
C MET A 40 -3.17 3.51 -14.88
N MET A 41 -3.36 2.98 -13.66
CA MET A 41 -3.04 3.69 -12.44
C MET A 41 -1.51 3.76 -12.28
N THR A 42 -0.94 4.93 -12.51
CA THR A 42 0.52 5.13 -12.55
C THR A 42 1.05 5.97 -11.39
N SER A 43 0.15 6.60 -10.64
CA SER A 43 0.48 7.69 -9.72
C SER A 43 0.68 7.20 -8.28
N CYS A 44 0.17 7.98 -7.33
CA CYS A 44 0.10 7.64 -5.92
C CYS A 44 -1.32 7.16 -5.56
N VAL A 45 -1.41 6.08 -4.79
CA VAL A 45 -2.61 5.70 -4.05
C VAL A 45 -2.37 5.98 -2.57
N GLU A 46 -3.18 6.83 -1.96
CA GLU A 46 -3.16 7.11 -0.53
C GLU A 46 -4.34 6.41 0.16
N ILE A 47 -4.04 5.66 1.21
CA ILE A 47 -4.97 4.99 2.11
C ILE A 47 -4.84 5.69 3.46
N VAL A 48 -5.84 6.48 3.87
CA VAL A 48 -5.76 7.25 5.12
C VAL A 48 -5.69 6.31 6.33
N ALA A 49 -6.56 5.29 6.39
CA ALA A 49 -6.59 4.30 7.46
C ALA A 49 -6.55 2.86 6.96
N TYR A 50 -5.48 2.13 7.29
CA TYR A 50 -5.39 0.71 7.02
C TYR A 50 -6.29 -0.08 7.97
N LYS A 51 -7.32 -0.74 7.43
CA LYS A 51 -8.20 -1.62 8.20
C LYS A 51 -7.87 -3.06 7.87
N LYS A 52 -7.42 -3.81 8.88
CA LYS A 52 -7.04 -5.23 8.76
C LYS A 52 -8.13 -6.12 8.12
N PRO A 53 -9.43 -6.01 8.47
CA PRO A 53 -10.46 -6.87 7.87
C PRO A 53 -10.55 -6.78 6.34
N THR A 54 -10.20 -5.63 5.76
CA THR A 54 -10.25 -5.37 4.32
C THR A 54 -8.86 -5.21 3.69
N GLY A 55 -7.79 -5.34 4.49
CA GLY A 55 -6.40 -5.14 4.07
C GLY A 55 -5.99 -6.10 2.96
N VAL A 56 -6.24 -7.40 3.15
CA VAL A 56 -5.92 -8.45 2.17
C VAL A 56 -6.54 -8.16 0.81
N ILE A 57 -7.85 -7.91 0.75
CA ILE A 57 -8.58 -7.70 -0.51
C ILE A 57 -8.12 -6.42 -1.21
N ALA A 58 -7.90 -5.34 -0.44
CA ALA A 58 -7.42 -4.08 -0.99
C ALA A 58 -6.03 -4.22 -1.60
N MET A 59 -5.10 -4.87 -0.88
CA MET A 59 -3.73 -5.06 -1.37
C MET A 59 -3.69 -6.06 -2.54
N GLN A 60 -4.49 -7.13 -2.53
CA GLN A 60 -4.62 -8.01 -3.69
C GLN A 60 -5.12 -7.25 -4.93
N GLY A 61 -6.11 -6.36 -4.78
CA GLY A 61 -6.56 -5.52 -5.88
C GLY A 61 -5.46 -4.60 -6.44
N LEU A 62 -4.56 -4.12 -5.59
CA LEU A 62 -3.41 -3.31 -6.00
C LEU A 62 -2.36 -4.12 -6.77
N ALA A 63 -2.32 -5.45 -6.64
CA ALA A 63 -1.37 -6.30 -7.39
C ALA A 63 -1.57 -6.18 -8.91
N ASP A 64 -2.80 -5.92 -9.34
CA ASP A 64 -3.13 -5.65 -10.75
C ASP A 64 -2.69 -4.24 -11.22
N CYS A 65 -2.33 -3.36 -10.30
CA CYS A 65 -1.97 -1.96 -10.57
C CYS A 65 -0.45 -1.80 -10.74
N THR A 66 0.14 -2.59 -11.63
CA THR A 66 1.59 -2.78 -11.77
C THR A 66 2.40 -1.53 -12.13
N ASN A 67 1.75 -0.47 -12.60
CA ASN A 67 2.43 0.77 -12.99
C ASN A 67 2.43 1.83 -11.87
N LEU A 68 1.86 1.52 -10.69
CA LEU A 68 1.84 2.43 -9.56
C LEU A 68 3.27 2.83 -9.17
N ARG A 69 3.47 4.13 -8.92
CA ARG A 69 4.75 4.66 -8.44
C ARG A 69 4.83 4.71 -6.93
N LYS A 70 3.69 4.82 -6.25
CA LYS A 70 3.64 4.98 -4.79
C LYS A 70 2.32 4.50 -4.20
N VAL A 71 2.40 3.83 -3.06
CA VAL A 71 1.26 3.54 -2.18
C VAL A 71 1.57 4.11 -0.81
N HIS A 72 0.79 5.09 -0.36
CA HIS A 72 0.94 5.74 0.94
C HIS A 72 -0.13 5.23 1.91
N ILE A 73 0.27 4.76 3.08
CA ILE A 73 -0.63 4.31 4.14
C ILE A 73 -0.46 5.23 5.34
N GLY A 74 -1.51 5.99 5.67
CA GLY A 74 -1.45 7.04 6.70
C GLY A 74 -1.43 6.49 8.12
N THR A 75 -2.25 5.50 8.43
CA THR A 75 -2.40 4.92 9.78
C THR A 75 -2.77 3.44 9.73
N GLY A 76 -2.71 2.74 10.86
CA GLY A 76 -3.34 1.41 11.04
C GLY A 76 -2.56 0.20 10.53
N VAL A 77 -1.30 0.35 10.10
CA VAL A 77 -0.48 -0.77 9.65
C VAL A 77 -0.22 -1.75 10.80
N ASN A 78 0.23 -1.23 11.94
CA ASN A 78 0.19 -1.98 13.18
C ASN A 78 0.35 -1.09 14.41
N THR A 79 -0.50 -1.30 15.40
CA THR A 79 -0.37 -0.74 16.74
C THR A 79 -0.24 -1.89 17.73
N ASN A 80 0.78 -1.84 18.59
CA ASN A 80 1.07 -2.82 19.65
C ASN A 80 1.71 -4.14 19.19
N ALA A 81 2.63 -4.10 18.22
CA ALA A 81 3.47 -5.24 17.83
C ALA A 81 4.93 -4.80 17.66
N THR A 82 5.87 -5.76 17.74
CA THR A 82 7.26 -5.53 17.36
C THR A 82 7.38 -5.31 15.84
N PRO A 83 8.40 -4.59 15.35
CA PRO A 83 8.59 -4.35 13.92
C PRO A 83 8.57 -5.62 13.07
N ALA A 84 9.32 -6.65 13.46
CA ALA A 84 9.32 -7.94 12.75
C ALA A 84 7.95 -8.62 12.71
N ARG A 85 7.18 -8.59 13.81
CA ARG A 85 5.84 -9.19 13.86
C ARG A 85 4.86 -8.40 12.99
N ALA A 86 4.93 -7.08 13.04
CA ALA A 86 4.11 -6.21 12.22
C ALA A 86 4.40 -6.40 10.71
N ALA A 87 5.67 -6.53 10.34
CA ALA A 87 6.09 -6.81 8.97
C ALA A 87 5.50 -8.12 8.46
N LYS A 88 5.54 -9.20 9.25
CA LYS A 88 4.91 -10.48 8.90
C LYS A 88 3.40 -10.36 8.72
N ILE A 89 2.72 -9.67 9.63
CA ILE A 89 1.26 -9.45 9.53
C ILE A 89 0.93 -8.66 8.26
N PHE A 90 1.62 -7.55 8.03
CA PHE A 90 1.40 -6.73 6.85
C PHE A 90 1.73 -7.50 5.56
N PHE A 91 2.78 -8.32 5.55
CA PHE A 91 3.16 -9.13 4.41
C PHE A 91 2.13 -10.24 4.10
N ASN A 92 1.42 -10.77 5.09
CA ASN A 92 0.32 -11.70 4.82
C ASN A 92 -0.78 -11.04 3.98
N ASP A 93 -1.03 -9.75 4.22
CA ASP A 93 -2.03 -8.99 3.48
C ASP A 93 -1.47 -8.50 2.12
N ALA A 94 -0.25 -7.96 2.13
CA ALA A 94 0.36 -7.24 1.01
C ALA A 94 1.31 -8.09 0.15
N GLY A 95 1.58 -9.34 0.51
CA GLY A 95 2.64 -10.16 -0.10
C GLY A 95 2.41 -10.42 -1.58
N HIS A 96 1.15 -10.61 -2.01
CA HIS A 96 0.84 -10.77 -3.44
C HIS A 96 1.15 -9.49 -4.23
N PHE A 97 0.75 -8.33 -3.71
CA PHE A 97 1.08 -7.03 -4.29
C PHE A 97 2.58 -6.80 -4.39
N LEU A 98 3.32 -7.04 -3.30
CA LEU A 98 4.78 -6.85 -3.28
C LEU A 98 5.51 -7.78 -4.25
N ARG A 99 5.05 -9.02 -4.42
CA ARG A 99 5.58 -9.95 -5.44
C ARG A 99 5.29 -9.43 -6.85
N ALA A 100 4.07 -8.99 -7.14
CA ALA A 100 3.74 -8.40 -8.43
C ALA A 100 4.63 -7.18 -8.74
N MET A 101 4.88 -6.31 -7.77
CA MET A 101 5.80 -5.17 -7.93
C MET A 101 7.26 -5.62 -8.11
N LYS A 102 7.70 -6.68 -7.41
CA LYS A 102 9.04 -7.27 -7.60
C LYS A 102 9.22 -7.76 -9.02
N ASP A 103 8.24 -8.50 -9.54
CA ASP A 103 8.31 -9.10 -10.88
C ASP A 103 8.34 -8.01 -11.96
N VAL A 104 7.59 -6.93 -11.77
CA VAL A 104 7.53 -5.80 -12.73
C VAL A 104 8.78 -4.91 -12.67
N HIS A 105 9.29 -4.62 -11.48
CA HIS A 105 10.42 -3.69 -11.31
C HIS A 105 11.78 -4.39 -11.23
N GLY A 106 11.81 -5.73 -11.19
CA GLY A 106 13.01 -6.57 -11.16
C GLY A 106 13.84 -6.49 -9.88
N SER A 107 13.30 -5.94 -8.79
CA SER A 107 14.06 -5.73 -7.55
C SER A 107 13.16 -5.66 -6.32
N VAL A 108 13.58 -6.38 -5.25
CA VAL A 108 12.97 -6.32 -3.91
C VAL A 108 12.97 -4.89 -3.37
N ASP A 109 14.07 -4.16 -3.54
CA ASP A 109 14.20 -2.78 -3.04
C ASP A 109 13.21 -1.82 -3.73
N LYS A 110 13.01 -1.98 -5.04
CA LYS A 110 12.03 -1.18 -5.78
C LYS A 110 10.60 -1.55 -5.38
N ALA A 111 10.33 -2.85 -5.22
CA ALA A 111 9.01 -3.35 -4.82
C ALA A 111 8.60 -2.85 -3.44
N VAL A 112 9.48 -2.92 -2.44
CA VAL A 112 9.20 -2.36 -1.11
C VAL A 112 9.25 -0.83 -1.13
N GLY A 113 10.11 -0.25 -1.98
CA GLY A 113 10.27 1.19 -2.18
C GLY A 113 9.05 1.90 -2.76
N ILE A 114 8.02 1.18 -3.23
CA ILE A 114 6.72 1.76 -3.59
C ILE A 114 5.91 2.21 -2.36
N LEU A 115 6.13 1.55 -1.21
CA LEU A 115 5.36 1.78 0.01
C LEU A 115 5.89 3.01 0.75
N ARG A 116 4.96 3.85 1.21
CA ARG A 116 5.21 4.93 2.15
C ARG A 116 4.25 4.80 3.31
N PHE A 117 4.72 5.10 4.49
CA PHE A 117 3.95 4.96 5.72
C PHE A 117 3.90 6.29 6.45
N GLY A 118 2.78 6.55 7.13
CA GLY A 118 2.63 7.68 8.01
C GLY A 118 3.68 7.67 9.11
N ARG A 119 4.16 8.87 9.48
CA ARG A 119 5.23 9.03 10.49
C ARG A 119 4.72 9.08 11.93
N THR A 120 3.40 9.07 12.12
CA THR A 120 2.77 9.18 13.44
C THR A 120 2.65 7.82 14.12
N GLU A 121 2.49 7.85 15.44
CA GLU A 121 2.22 6.69 16.31
C GLU A 121 0.95 5.93 15.94
N LYS A 122 0.04 6.56 15.17
CA LYS A 122 -1.17 5.94 14.63
C LYS A 122 -0.89 4.98 13.48
N CYS A 123 0.24 5.11 12.78
CA CYS A 123 0.68 4.16 11.76
C CYS A 123 1.51 3.03 12.37
N PHE A 124 2.47 3.42 13.21
CA PHE A 124 3.41 2.55 13.88
C PHE A 124 3.55 2.98 15.33
N GLY A 125 2.96 2.21 16.24
CA GLY A 125 3.01 2.52 17.66
C GLY A 125 3.00 1.28 18.53
N ILE A 126 3.51 1.40 19.75
CA ILE A 126 3.46 0.36 20.79
C ILE A 126 2.75 0.95 21.99
N LYS A 127 1.86 0.18 22.63
CA LYS A 127 1.27 0.61 23.89
C LYS A 127 2.34 0.56 24.98
N ASP A 128 2.56 1.70 25.62
CA ASP A 128 3.45 1.86 26.76
C ASP A 128 2.60 2.38 27.93
N GLY A 129 2.03 1.44 28.69
CA GLY A 129 1.00 1.72 29.68
C GLY A 129 -0.25 2.33 29.07
N ILE A 130 -0.57 3.57 29.46
CA ILE A 130 -1.76 4.32 29.00
C ILE A 130 -1.47 5.08 27.69
N GLN A 131 -0.19 5.33 27.38
CA GLN A 131 0.20 6.08 26.19
C GLN A 131 0.57 5.15 25.04
N THR A 132 0.53 5.67 23.81
CA THR A 132 1.06 4.97 22.64
C THR A 132 2.33 5.69 22.21
N ARG A 133 3.47 4.99 22.31
CA ARG A 133 4.75 5.49 21.82
C ARG A 133 4.86 5.21 20.33
N GLY A 134 5.21 6.21 19.54
CA GLY A 134 5.55 6.03 18.13
C GLY A 134 6.88 5.27 17.97
N TRP A 135 6.99 4.46 16.92
CA TRP A 135 8.24 3.78 16.62
C TRP A 135 9.38 4.76 16.31
N SER A 136 10.59 4.39 16.74
CA SER A 136 11.83 5.04 16.33
C SER A 136 12.11 4.77 14.84
N ASP A 137 13.10 5.47 14.29
CA ASP A 137 13.46 5.28 12.88
C ASP A 137 14.22 3.95 12.66
N GLU A 138 14.90 3.44 13.69
CA GLU A 138 15.49 2.10 13.71
C GLU A 138 14.41 1.03 13.66
N GLU A 139 13.36 1.16 14.48
CA GLU A 139 12.21 0.23 14.48
C GLU A 139 11.49 0.22 13.12
N LYS A 140 11.31 1.39 12.49
CA LYS A 140 10.77 1.48 11.12
C LYS A 140 11.70 0.85 10.09
N SER A 141 13.01 1.02 10.25
CA SER A 141 14.01 0.44 9.36
C SER A 141 14.04 -1.09 9.47
N GLU A 142 13.90 -1.64 10.68
CA GLU A 142 13.77 -3.07 10.93
C GLU A 142 12.51 -3.64 10.24
N PHE A 143 11.38 -2.93 10.33
CA PHE A 143 10.15 -3.32 9.64
C PHE A 143 10.37 -3.42 8.11
N ILE A 144 11.01 -2.41 7.51
CA ILE A 144 11.31 -2.41 6.07
C ILE A 144 12.30 -3.52 5.71
N ALA A 145 13.35 -3.73 6.51
CA ALA A 145 14.32 -4.80 6.31
C ALA A 145 13.65 -6.18 6.36
N THR A 146 12.74 -6.39 7.32
CA THR A 146 11.97 -7.63 7.45
C THR A 146 11.06 -7.86 6.24
N LEU A 147 10.38 -6.81 5.74
CA LEU A 147 9.58 -6.93 4.51
C LEU A 147 10.43 -7.34 3.31
N LYS A 148 11.63 -6.77 3.16
CA LYS A 148 12.55 -7.14 2.09
C LYS A 148 12.98 -8.60 2.21
N ASP A 149 13.29 -9.07 3.42
CA ASP A 149 13.69 -10.45 3.64
C ASP A 149 12.58 -11.46 3.33
N LEU A 150 11.34 -11.15 3.72
CA LEU A 150 10.16 -11.96 3.38
C LEU A 150 9.84 -12.02 1.87
N LEU A 151 10.35 -11.07 1.09
CA LEU A 151 10.08 -10.93 -0.34
C LEU A 151 11.17 -11.54 -1.24
N LYS A 152 12.33 -11.89 -0.69
CA LYS A 152 13.41 -12.57 -1.41
C LYS A 152 12.89 -13.90 -1.97
#